data_AF-A0A942A119-F1
#
_entry.id   AF-A0A942A119-F1
#
_cell.length_a   1.000
_cell.length_b   1.000
_cell.length_c   1.000
_cell.angle_alpha   90.00
_cell.angle_beta   90.00
_cell.angle_gamma   90.00
#
_symmetry.space_group_name_H-M   'P 1'
#
loop_
_entity.id
_entity.type
_entity.pdbx_description
1 polymer ?
#
loop_
_entity_poly.entity_id
_entity_poly.type
_entity_poly.pdbx_seq_one_letter_code
_entity_poly.pdbx_strand_id
1 'polypeptide(L)'
;GFNWQLFNRFTREQNIVTAISSADAARAVAEEARRAVLADLTSRLAELDAARLRILITQRSVEASQEDLRVQQERYRLGVSTILDVLLTTEQLNQAEVDAVNARFDYLRAKAGIEALIGRAL
;
A
#
# COMPACT_ATOMS: atom_id res chain seq x y z
N GLY A 1 26.06 54.51 21.18
CA GLY A 1 27.35 54.18 21.80
C GLY A 1 27.71 52.76 21.44
N PHE A 2 28.94 52.52 20.97
CA PHE A 2 29.42 51.20 20.54
C PHE A 2 29.97 50.46 21.78
N ASN A 3 29.46 49.26 22.08
CA ASN A 3 29.93 48.44 23.20
C ASN A 3 30.65 47.21 22.64
N TRP A 4 31.97 47.20 22.69
CA TRP A 4 32.80 46.07 22.30
C TRP A 4 33.33 45.36 23.55
N GLN A 5 32.70 44.25 23.92
CA GLN A 5 33.14 43.45 25.06
C GLN A 5 34.30 42.55 24.62
N LEU A 6 35.51 42.83 25.11
CA LEU A 6 36.72 42.06 24.81
C LEU A 6 36.68 40.63 25.37
N PHE A 7 35.93 40.39 26.45
CA PHE A 7 35.74 39.07 27.05
C PHE A 7 34.32 38.92 27.61
N ASN A 8 33.60 37.89 27.17
CA ASN A 8 32.21 37.60 27.55
C ASN A 8 32.05 36.20 28.18
N ARG A 9 33.08 35.70 28.87
CA ARG A 9 33.13 34.36 29.49
C ARG A 9 32.81 33.20 28.53
N PHE A 10 33.29 33.29 27.30
CA PHE A 10 33.11 32.28 26.24
C PHE A 10 31.67 32.09 25.74
N THR A 11 30.76 33.02 26.03
CA THR A 11 29.35 32.93 25.61
C THR A 11 29.21 32.90 24.08
N ARG A 12 30.10 33.60 23.36
CA ARG A 12 30.09 33.60 21.88
C ARG A 12 30.44 32.21 21.35
N GLU A 13 31.48 31.59 21.89
CA GLU A 13 31.96 30.27 21.51
C GLU A 13 30.87 29.21 21.79
N GLN A 14 30.22 29.29 22.96
CA GLN A 14 29.10 28.41 23.31
C GLN A 14 27.92 28.57 22.34
N ASN A 15 27.59 29.80 21.96
CA ASN A 15 26.51 30.07 20.99
C ASN A 15 26.86 29.54 19.60
N ILE A 16 28.10 29.67 19.15
CA ILE A 16 28.58 29.12 17.87
C ILE A 16 28.48 27.59 17.89
N VAL A 17 28.98 26.93 18.93
CA VAL A 17 28.92 25.46 19.06
C VAL A 17 27.47 24.98 19.08
N THR A 18 26.60 25.66 19.83
CA THR A 18 25.17 25.30 19.90
C THR A 18 24.48 25.49 18.55
N ALA A 19 24.81 26.57 17.81
CA ALA A 19 24.28 26.82 16.47
C ALA A 19 24.77 25.82 15.43
N ILE A 20 26.03 25.37 15.53
CA ILE A 20 26.56 24.30 14.66
C ILE A 20 25.84 22.99 14.96
N SER A 21 25.76 22.59 16.22
CA SER A 21 25.05 21.38 16.64
C SER A 21 23.57 21.39 16.23
N SER A 22 22.89 22.54 16.31
CA SER A 22 21.49 22.65 15.88
C SER A 22 21.35 22.58 14.35
N ALA A 23 22.28 23.16 13.60
CA ALA A 23 22.32 23.04 12.14
C ALA A 23 22.58 21.59 11.70
N ASP A 24 23.50 20.89 12.35
CA ASP A 24 23.77 19.48 12.07
C ASP A 24 22.59 18.57 12.43
N ALA A 25 21.92 18.84 13.56
CA ALA A 25 20.68 18.15 13.92
C ALA A 25 19.57 18.40 12.87
N ALA A 26 19.39 19.63 12.41
CA ALA A 26 18.40 19.96 11.39
C ALA A 26 18.69 19.25 10.05
N ARG A 27 19.97 19.16 9.65
CA ARG A 27 20.38 18.38 8.48
C ARG A 27 20.08 16.89 8.63
N ALA A 28 20.37 16.32 9.80
CA ALA A 28 20.08 14.91 10.07
C ALA A 28 18.57 14.61 9.99
N VAL A 29 17.73 15.50 10.56
CA VAL A 29 16.27 15.39 10.46
C VAL A 29 15.78 15.47 9.01
N ALA A 30 16.35 16.37 8.20
CA ALA A 30 16.00 16.49 6.79
C ALA A 30 16.37 15.23 5.98
N GLU A 31 17.56 14.66 6.21
CA GLU A 31 17.96 13.41 5.57
C GLU A 31 17.11 12.23 6.00
N GLU A 32 16.74 12.16 7.29
CA GLU A 32 15.84 11.12 7.78
C GLU A 32 14.44 11.22 7.16
N ALA A 33 13.88 12.43 7.09
CA ALA A 33 12.60 12.67 6.42
C ALA A 33 12.67 12.27 4.94
N ARG A 34 13.77 12.57 4.25
CA ARG A 34 13.98 12.17 2.85
C ARG A 34 14.02 10.65 2.69
N ARG A 35 14.73 9.93 3.56
CA ARG A 35 14.78 8.46 3.55
C ARG A 35 13.42 7.84 3.85
N ALA A 36 12.68 8.40 4.82
CA ALA A 36 11.35 7.94 5.17
C ALA A 36 10.38 8.04 3.97
N VAL A 37 10.39 9.16 3.25
CA VAL A 37 9.56 9.34 2.04
C VAL A 37 9.92 8.34 0.94
N LEU A 38 11.22 8.09 0.70
CA LEU A 38 11.65 7.11 -0.30
C LEU A 38 11.26 5.68 0.08
N ALA A 39 11.39 5.32 1.36
CA ALA A 39 10.97 4.02 1.87
C ALA A 39 9.45 3.83 1.74
N ASP A 40 8.66 4.85 2.12
CA ASP A 40 7.20 4.84 1.98
C ASP A 40 6.77 4.70 0.51
N LEU A 41 7.37 5.49 -0.39
CA LEU A 41 7.09 5.40 -1.83
C LEU A 41 7.41 3.99 -2.39
N THR A 42 8.54 3.41 -1.97
CA THR A 42 8.94 2.07 -2.41
C THR A 42 7.94 1.01 -1.93
N SER A 43 7.50 1.09 -0.67
CA SER A 43 6.48 0.18 -0.12
C SER A 43 5.17 0.29 -0.90
N ARG A 44 4.69 1.53 -1.13
CA ARG A 44 3.42 1.76 -1.83
C ARG A 44 3.43 1.28 -3.28
N LEU A 45 4.55 1.45 -3.99
CA LEU A 45 4.70 0.93 -5.36
C LEU A 45 4.65 -0.60 -5.38
N ALA A 46 5.32 -1.26 -4.43
CA ALA A 46 5.24 -2.71 -4.29
C ALA A 46 3.82 -3.19 -3.96
N GLU A 47 3.10 -2.48 -3.09
CA GLU A 47 1.69 -2.75 -2.78
C GLU A 47 0.77 -2.58 -3.99
N LEU A 48 0.98 -1.55 -4.81
CA LEU A 48 0.22 -1.32 -6.03
C LEU A 48 0.42 -2.46 -7.04
N ASP A 49 1.66 -2.90 -7.24
CA ASP A 49 1.98 -4.01 -8.13
C ASP A 49 1.43 -5.34 -7.62
N ALA A 50 1.50 -5.59 -6.31
CA ALA A 50 0.88 -6.75 -5.69
C ALA A 50 -0.66 -6.72 -5.86
N ALA A 51 -1.30 -5.57 -5.68
CA ALA A 51 -2.74 -5.42 -5.91
C ALA A 51 -3.13 -5.66 -7.37
N ARG A 52 -2.31 -5.19 -8.33
CA ARG A 52 -2.50 -5.47 -9.76
C ARG A 52 -2.45 -6.97 -10.04
N LEU A 53 -1.45 -7.69 -9.51
CA LEU A 53 -1.34 -9.14 -9.67
C LEU A 53 -2.52 -9.86 -9.00
N ARG A 54 -2.98 -9.37 -7.84
CA ARG A 54 -4.13 -9.94 -7.14
C ARG A 54 -5.41 -9.87 -7.97
N ILE A 55 -5.64 -8.80 -8.73
CA ILE A 55 -6.77 -8.72 -9.69
C ILE A 55 -6.70 -9.85 -10.72
N LEU A 56 -5.51 -10.14 -11.27
CA LEU A 56 -5.35 -11.21 -12.25
C LEU A 56 -5.65 -12.58 -11.63
N ILE A 57 -5.17 -12.82 -10.40
CA ILE A 57 -5.40 -14.07 -9.68
C ILE A 57 -6.88 -14.26 -9.39
N THR A 58 -7.56 -13.25 -8.84
CA THR A 58 -8.98 -13.35 -8.50
C THR A 58 -9.86 -13.51 -9.74
N GLN A 59 -9.49 -12.89 -10.87
CA GLN A 59 -10.17 -13.12 -12.14
C GLN A 59 -10.07 -14.59 -12.59
N ARG A 60 -8.90 -15.21 -12.45
CA ARG A 60 -8.72 -16.65 -12.74
C ARG A 60 -9.51 -17.53 -11.77
N SER A 61 -9.61 -17.14 -10.49
CA SER A 61 -10.44 -17.84 -9.51
C SER A 61 -11.93 -17.80 -9.89
N VAL A 62 -12.44 -16.66 -10.37
CA VAL A 62 -13.81 -16.55 -10.89
C VAL A 62 -14.02 -17.50 -12.07
N GLU A 63 -13.12 -17.48 -13.06
CA GLU A 63 -13.20 -18.37 -14.23
C GLU A 63 -13.21 -19.86 -13.81
N ALA A 64 -12.38 -20.25 -12.85
CA ALA A 64 -12.33 -21.60 -12.33
C ALA A 64 -13.63 -21.99 -11.59
N SER A 65 -14.15 -21.13 -10.72
CA SER A 65 -15.41 -21.38 -10.00
C SER A 65 -16.62 -21.44 -10.93
N GLN A 66 -16.63 -20.66 -12.02
CA GLN A 66 -17.67 -20.73 -13.05
C GLN A 66 -17.68 -22.11 -13.74
N GLU A 67 -16.50 -22.62 -14.09
CA GLU A 67 -16.37 -23.94 -14.72
C GLU A 67 -16.74 -25.07 -13.76
N ASP A 68 -16.36 -24.98 -12.48
CA ASP A 68 -16.76 -25.98 -11.48
C ASP A 68 -18.27 -26.00 -11.28
N LEU A 69 -18.92 -24.84 -11.16
CA LEU A 69 -20.38 -24.74 -11.10
C LEU A 69 -21.03 -25.38 -12.34
N ARG A 70 -20.50 -25.13 -13.54
CA ARG A 70 -20.99 -25.75 -14.79
C ARG A 70 -20.91 -27.29 -14.72
N VAL A 71 -19.80 -27.83 -14.23
CA VAL A 71 -19.60 -29.28 -14.07
C VAL A 71 -20.56 -29.86 -13.03
N GLN A 72 -20.75 -29.20 -11.88
CA GLN A 72 -21.68 -29.69 -10.85
C GLN A 72 -23.13 -29.65 -11.32
N GLN A 73 -23.53 -28.63 -12.07
CA GLN A 73 -24.86 -28.56 -12.66
C GLN A 73 -25.11 -29.73 -13.62
N GLU A 74 -24.13 -30.08 -14.47
CA GLU A 74 -24.26 -31.21 -15.39
C GLU A 74 -24.33 -32.55 -14.64
N ARG A 75 -23.48 -32.73 -13.62
CA ARG A 75 -23.54 -33.91 -12.74
C ARG A 75 -24.89 -34.04 -12.04
N TYR A 76 -25.48 -32.93 -11.60
CA TYR A 76 -26.79 -32.92 -10.95
C TYR A 76 -27.88 -33.35 -11.92
N ARG A 77 -27.84 -32.83 -13.17
CA ARG A 77 -28.79 -33.22 -14.23
C ARG A 77 -28.70 -34.71 -14.57
N LEU A 78 -27.51 -35.30 -14.48
CA LEU A 78 -27.28 -36.72 -14.68
C LEU A 78 -27.57 -37.57 -13.42
N GLY A 79 -27.98 -36.95 -12.31
CA GLY A 79 -28.24 -37.63 -11.03
C GLY A 79 -26.99 -38.12 -10.29
N VAL A 80 -25.81 -37.63 -10.68
CA VAL A 80 -24.50 -38.02 -10.12
C VAL A 80 -24.12 -37.15 -8.91
N SER A 81 -24.57 -35.90 -8.87
CA SER A 81 -24.41 -35.00 -7.71
C SER A 81 -25.76 -34.58 -7.15
N THR A 82 -25.74 -33.96 -5.96
CA THR A 82 -26.93 -33.48 -5.26
C THR A 82 -27.16 -31.99 -5.53
N ILE A 83 -28.38 -31.51 -5.24
CA ILE A 83 -28.68 -30.08 -5.28
C ILE A 83 -27.82 -29.28 -4.28
N LEU A 84 -27.42 -29.90 -3.17
CA LEU A 84 -26.55 -29.28 -2.18
C LEU A 84 -25.17 -28.96 -2.75
N ASP A 85 -24.62 -29.85 -3.58
CA ASP A 85 -23.31 -29.64 -4.24
C ASP A 85 -23.36 -28.43 -5.21
N VAL A 86 -24.48 -28.27 -5.92
CA VAL A 86 -24.71 -27.11 -6.80
C VAL A 86 -24.81 -25.82 -5.99
N LEU A 87 -25.51 -25.84 -4.85
CA LEU A 87 -25.62 -24.66 -3.97
C LEU A 87 -24.26 -24.27 -3.37
N LEU A 88 -23.47 -25.26 -2.92
CA LEU A 88 -22.13 -25.01 -2.38
C LEU A 88 -21.19 -24.41 -3.43
N THR A 89 -21.20 -24.93 -4.66
CA THR A 89 -20.36 -24.39 -5.75
C THR A 89 -20.86 -23.04 -6.26
N THR A 90 -22.16 -22.77 -6.19
CA THR A 90 -22.71 -21.43 -6.45
C THR A 90 -22.19 -20.42 -5.42
N GLU A 91 -22.17 -20.79 -4.15
CA GLU A 91 -21.64 -19.91 -3.09
C GLU A 91 -20.13 -19.66 -3.25
N GLN A 92 -19.37 -20.68 -3.66
CA GLN A 92 -17.94 -20.51 -3.97
C GLN A 92 -17.70 -19.55 -5.14
N LEU A 93 -18.55 -19.59 -6.18
CA LEU A 93 -18.50 -18.61 -7.26
C LEU A 93 -18.80 -17.20 -6.75
N ASN A 94 -19.87 -17.03 -5.97
CA ASN A 94 -20.23 -15.73 -5.40
C ASN A 94 -19.07 -15.14 -4.57
N GLN A 95 -18.42 -15.96 -3.74
CA GLN A 95 -17.27 -15.51 -2.95
C GLN A 95 -16.08 -15.12 -3.84
N ALA A 96 -15.78 -15.88 -4.89
CA ALA A 96 -14.72 -15.53 -5.83
C ALA A 96 -15.00 -14.20 -6.55
N GLU A 97 -16.26 -13.92 -6.91
CA GLU A 97 -16.67 -12.64 -7.51
C GLU A 97 -16.51 -11.47 -6.53
N VAL A 98 -16.89 -11.65 -5.26
CA VAL A 98 -16.66 -10.66 -4.19
C VAL A 98 -15.17 -10.38 -4.02
N ASP A 99 -14.33 -11.42 -4.01
CA ASP A 99 -12.88 -11.28 -3.88
C ASP A 99 -12.27 -10.54 -5.08
N ALA A 100 -12.79 -10.75 -6.29
CA ALA A 100 -12.39 -10.02 -7.49
C ALA A 100 -12.74 -8.53 -7.41
N VAL A 101 -13.93 -8.20 -6.89
CA VAL A 101 -14.34 -6.82 -6.65
C VAL A 101 -13.45 -6.15 -5.61
N ASN A 102 -13.19 -6.83 -4.49
CA ASN A 102 -12.32 -6.31 -3.42
C ASN A 102 -10.89 -6.06 -3.93
N ALA A 103 -10.33 -6.98 -4.72
CA ALA A 103 -9.00 -6.80 -5.32
C ALA A 103 -8.91 -5.54 -6.22
N ARG A 104 -9.99 -5.22 -6.95
CA ARG A 104 -10.06 -3.99 -7.76
C ARG A 104 -10.11 -2.73 -6.88
N PHE A 105 -10.88 -2.77 -5.79
CA PHE A 105 -10.93 -1.65 -4.84
C PHE A 105 -9.58 -1.42 -4.14
N ASP A 106 -8.89 -2.49 -3.75
CA ASP A 106 -7.58 -2.41 -3.11
C ASP A 106 -6.54 -1.78 -4.04
N TYR A 107 -6.56 -2.13 -5.33
CA TYR A 107 -5.71 -1.49 -6.34
C TYR A 107 -5.99 0.01 -6.47
N LEU A 108 -7.26 0.41 -6.51
CA LEU A 108 -7.64 1.84 -6.59
C LEU A 108 -7.22 2.61 -5.34
N ARG A 109 -7.35 1.99 -4.15
CA ARG A 109 -6.89 2.58 -2.90
C ARG A 109 -5.36 2.72 -2.87
N ALA A 110 -4.62 1.70 -3.30
CA ALA A 110 -3.16 1.76 -3.41
C ALA A 110 -2.72 2.87 -4.38
N LYS A 111 -3.37 2.99 -5.54
CA LYS A 111 -3.11 4.05 -6.52
C LYS A 111 -3.33 5.43 -5.90
N ALA A 112 -4.48 5.65 -5.28
CA ALA A 112 -4.82 6.92 -4.63
C ALA A 112 -3.84 7.27 -3.50
N GLY A 113 -3.36 6.26 -2.75
CA GLY A 113 -2.36 6.46 -1.71
C GLY A 113 -1.02 6.98 -2.25
N ILE A 114 -0.59 6.53 -3.43
CA ILE A 114 0.61 7.04 -4.10
C ILE A 114 0.38 8.46 -4.64
N GLU A 115 -0.78 8.72 -5.25
CA GLU A 115 -1.13 10.04 -5.77
C GLU A 115 -1.15 11.10 -4.66
N ALA A 116 -1.66 10.75 -3.47
CA ALA A 116 -1.66 11.62 -2.30
C ALA A 116 -0.23 11.92 -1.79
N LEU A 117 0.70 10.96 -1.90
CA LEU A 117 2.10 11.15 -1.51
C LEU A 117 2.87 12.05 -2.50
N ILE A 118 2.63 11.88 -3.80
CA ILE A 118 3.35 12.61 -4.86
C ILE A 118 2.69 13.98 -5.15
N GLY A 119 1.42 14.17 -4.77
CA GLY A 119 0.67 15.40 -5.00
C GLY A 119 0.19 15.58 -6.44
N ARG A 120 0.12 14.49 -7.22
CA ARG A 120 -0.39 14.47 -8.61
C ARG A 120 -1.00 13.12 -8.96
N ALA A 121 -1.86 13.09 -9.98
CA ALA A 121 -2.46 11.88 -10.51
C ALA A 121 -1.45 10.99 -11.26
N LEU A 122 -1.65 9.67 -11.19
CA LEU A 122 -0.89 8.63 -11.88
C LEU A 122 -1.55 8.17 -13.18
#